data_AF-A0A9P5YLF4-F1
#
_entry.id   AF-A0A9P5YLF4-F1
#
_cell.length_a   1.000
_cell.length_b   1.000
_cell.length_c   1.000
_cell.angle_alpha   90.00
_cell.angle_beta   90.00
_cell.angle_gamma   90.00
#
_symmetry.space_group_name_H-M   'P 1'
#
loop_
_entity.id
_entity.type
_entity.pdbx_description
1 polymer ?
#
loop_
_entity_poly.entity_id
_entity_poly.type
_entity_poly.pdbx_seq_one_letter_code
_entity_poly.pdbx_strand_id
1 'polypeptide(L)'
;RLDLPSIEKEGKIYRELHDAGVENIAPFVCAGDLGHKTRVQDETISDWARWDEKKNLHRHSHYRLVLGVVGRDLTSFRSTMELVTAVHDAVVAHNQVLEKAEIMHRDISAGNILILDTGRGILIDFDLCKRLEDMKKEARATERSGTWQFMSARLQRSSVALHPERADDLESFLHVLTWIALRYVPNGLTPR
;
A
#
# COMPACT_ATOMS: atom_id res chain seq x y z
N ARG A 1 -6.00 -11.87 3.89
CA ARG A 1 -5.98 -11.62 2.42
C ARG A 1 -7.09 -12.39 1.71
N LEU A 2 -7.47 -11.98 0.50
CA LEU A 2 -8.38 -12.75 -0.37
C LEU A 2 -7.74 -14.09 -0.79
N ASP A 3 -8.49 -15.17 -0.70
CA ASP A 3 -8.08 -16.55 -1.03
C ASP A 3 -8.32 -16.86 -2.51
N LEU A 4 -7.73 -16.06 -3.39
CA LEU A 4 -7.79 -16.25 -4.84
C LEU A 4 -6.40 -16.62 -5.39
N PRO A 5 -6.27 -17.63 -6.27
CA PRO A 5 -4.99 -17.99 -6.89
C PRO A 5 -4.35 -16.85 -7.69
N SER A 6 -5.17 -15.94 -8.22
CA SER A 6 -4.74 -14.79 -9.02
C SER A 6 -4.17 -13.64 -8.20
N ILE A 7 -4.37 -13.63 -6.88
CA ILE A 7 -3.83 -12.58 -6.02
C ILE A 7 -2.44 -13.02 -5.57
N GLU A 8 -1.45 -12.20 -5.92
CA GLU A 8 -0.08 -12.40 -5.49
C GLU A 8 0.04 -12.25 -3.97
N LYS A 9 0.99 -12.96 -3.35
CA LYS A 9 1.23 -12.84 -1.91
C LYS A 9 2.30 -11.77 -1.71
N GLU A 10 2.06 -10.83 -0.82
CA GLU A 10 2.98 -9.73 -0.52
C GLU A 10 4.40 -10.20 -0.17
N GLY A 11 4.53 -11.34 0.51
CA GLY A 11 5.83 -11.91 0.86
C GLY A 11 6.62 -12.41 -0.36
N LYS A 12 5.95 -12.71 -1.48
CA LYS A 12 6.61 -12.96 -2.76
C LYS A 12 7.12 -11.65 -3.37
N ILE A 13 6.31 -10.59 -3.31
CA ILE A 13 6.72 -9.24 -3.74
C ILE A 13 7.98 -8.82 -3.00
N TYR A 14 7.98 -8.88 -1.66
CA TYR A 14 9.16 -8.54 -0.87
C TYR A 14 10.42 -9.31 -1.28
N ARG A 15 10.33 -10.63 -1.53
CA ARG A 15 11.47 -11.42 -2.00
C ARG A 15 11.99 -10.91 -3.34
N GLU A 16 11.10 -10.68 -4.31
CA GLU A 16 11.49 -10.16 -5.62
C GLU A 16 12.13 -8.78 -5.55
N LEU A 17 11.62 -7.89 -4.69
CA LEU A 17 12.22 -6.56 -4.49
C LEU A 17 13.63 -6.65 -3.88
N HIS A 18 13.84 -7.56 -2.92
CA HIS A 18 15.17 -7.82 -2.35
C HIS A 18 16.13 -8.43 -3.38
N ASP A 19 15.67 -9.40 -4.19
CA ASP A 19 16.45 -10.01 -5.26
C ASP A 19 16.83 -8.99 -6.35
N ALA A 20 15.96 -8.02 -6.62
CA ALA A 20 16.20 -6.90 -7.52
C ALA A 20 17.12 -5.80 -6.92
N GLY A 21 17.51 -5.93 -5.64
CA GLY A 21 18.36 -4.95 -4.95
C GLY A 21 17.68 -3.60 -4.75
N VAL A 22 16.38 -3.60 -4.44
CA VAL A 22 15.63 -2.38 -4.05
C VAL A 22 16.05 -1.95 -2.65
N GLU A 23 16.41 -0.68 -2.51
CA GLU A 23 16.76 -0.06 -1.23
C GLU A 23 15.55 0.57 -0.54
N ASN A 24 15.71 0.92 0.75
CA ASN A 24 14.70 1.62 1.55
C ASN A 24 13.34 0.90 1.62
N ILE A 25 13.35 -0.42 1.63
CA ILE A 25 12.20 -1.28 1.94
C ILE A 25 12.50 -2.12 3.18
N ALA A 26 11.45 -2.62 3.84
CA ALA A 26 11.61 -3.47 5.00
C ALA A 26 12.34 -4.80 4.67
N PRO A 27 13.29 -5.26 5.52
CA PRO A 27 13.88 -6.59 5.39
C PRO A 27 12.82 -7.67 5.48
N PHE A 28 12.85 -8.64 4.57
CA PHE A 28 11.92 -9.77 4.58
C PHE A 28 12.45 -10.89 5.48
N VAL A 29 11.61 -11.40 6.39
CA VAL A 29 11.97 -12.56 7.23
C VAL A 29 11.26 -13.81 6.74
N CYS A 30 9.92 -13.81 6.79
CA CYS A 30 9.12 -14.94 6.32
C CYS A 30 7.67 -14.53 6.06
N ALA A 31 6.95 -15.34 5.30
CA ALA A 31 5.51 -15.19 5.14
C ALA A 31 4.82 -16.48 4.75
N GLY A 32 3.53 -16.62 5.08
CA GLY A 32 2.75 -17.79 4.74
C GLY A 32 1.29 -17.72 5.17
N ASP A 33 0.47 -18.59 4.59
CA ASP A 33 -0.91 -18.79 5.03
C ASP A 33 -0.94 -19.69 6.28
N LEU A 34 -1.76 -19.33 7.26
CA LEU A 34 -1.87 -20.04 8.54
C LEU A 34 -2.95 -21.13 8.53
N GLY A 35 -3.47 -21.51 7.37
CA GLY A 35 -4.50 -22.54 7.21
C GLY A 35 -5.91 -22.15 7.68
N HIS A 36 -6.07 -21.01 8.37
CA HIS A 36 -7.38 -20.48 8.74
C HIS A 36 -8.04 -19.80 7.55
N LYS A 37 -9.29 -20.18 7.26
CA LYS A 37 -10.07 -19.61 6.18
C LYS A 37 -11.45 -19.19 6.68
N THR A 38 -12.00 -18.12 6.12
CA THR A 38 -13.41 -17.77 6.37
C THR A 38 -14.32 -18.88 5.86
N ARG A 39 -15.42 -19.10 6.58
CA ARG A 39 -16.50 -20.02 6.22
C ARG A 39 -17.82 -19.30 5.89
N VAL A 40 -17.81 -17.97 5.91
CA VAL A 40 -19.01 -17.13 5.70
C VAL A 40 -19.69 -17.46 4.36
N GLN A 41 -18.90 -17.79 3.34
CA GLN A 41 -19.40 -18.26 2.05
C GLN A 41 -20.22 -19.55 2.17
N ASP A 42 -19.77 -20.50 3.00
CA ASP A 42 -20.41 -21.80 3.21
C ASP A 42 -21.81 -21.64 3.85
N GLU A 43 -22.01 -20.60 4.66
CA GLU A 43 -23.30 -20.31 5.30
C GLU A 43 -24.27 -19.55 4.37
N THR A 44 -23.75 -18.70 3.48
CA THR A 44 -24.57 -17.90 2.53
C THR A 44 -25.19 -18.68 1.36
N ILE A 45 -24.77 -19.93 1.14
CA ILE A 45 -25.42 -20.84 0.18
C ILE A 45 -26.67 -21.51 0.79
N SER A 46 -26.88 -21.39 2.10
CA SER A 46 -28.01 -22.01 2.79
C SER A 46 -29.33 -21.35 2.42
N ASP A 47 -30.40 -22.13 2.32
CA ASP A 47 -31.74 -21.68 1.91
C ASP A 47 -32.33 -20.56 2.80
N TRP A 48 -31.83 -20.43 4.04
CA TRP A 48 -32.27 -19.40 4.98
C TRP A 48 -31.60 -18.03 4.76
N ALA A 49 -30.52 -17.95 3.96
CA ALA A 49 -29.81 -16.70 3.71
C ALA A 49 -30.55 -15.83 2.69
N ARG A 50 -31.29 -14.82 3.18
CA ARG A 50 -32.11 -13.86 2.40
C ARG A 50 -31.33 -12.77 1.62
N TRP A 51 -30.06 -12.99 1.33
CA TRP A 51 -29.22 -11.98 0.66
C TRP A 51 -29.25 -12.18 -0.86
N ASP A 52 -29.68 -11.15 -1.60
CA ASP A 52 -29.77 -11.15 -3.07
C ASP A 52 -28.38 -11.00 -3.74
N GLU A 53 -27.39 -10.51 -2.99
CA GLU A 53 -26.02 -10.23 -3.44
C GLU A 53 -25.02 -11.39 -3.18
N LYS A 54 -25.43 -12.64 -3.44
CA LYS A 54 -24.58 -13.83 -3.25
C LYS A 54 -23.27 -13.83 -4.07
N LYS A 55 -23.09 -12.86 -4.98
CA LYS A 55 -22.04 -12.87 -6.03
C LYS A 55 -20.70 -12.23 -5.61
N ASN A 56 -20.62 -11.52 -4.48
CA ASN A 56 -19.43 -10.74 -4.11
C ASN A 56 -18.73 -11.19 -2.81
N LEU A 57 -19.10 -12.35 -2.26
CA LEU A 57 -18.48 -12.85 -1.02
C LEU A 57 -17.23 -13.68 -1.34
N HIS A 58 -16.06 -13.07 -1.23
CA HIS A 58 -14.79 -13.77 -1.45
C HIS A 58 -14.25 -14.39 -0.17
N ARG A 59 -13.76 -15.62 -0.27
CA ARG A 59 -13.10 -16.30 0.86
C ARG A 59 -11.83 -15.56 1.22
N HIS A 60 -11.56 -15.39 2.51
CA HIS A 60 -10.29 -14.85 3.00
C HIS A 60 -9.49 -15.93 3.70
N SER A 61 -8.18 -15.93 3.47
CA SER A 61 -7.19 -16.74 4.19
C SER A 61 -6.42 -15.85 5.17
N HIS A 62 -6.20 -16.37 6.37
CA HIS A 62 -5.30 -15.74 7.33
C HIS A 62 -3.87 -15.93 6.84
N TYR A 63 -3.24 -14.83 6.50
CA TYR A 63 -1.88 -14.75 6.01
C TYR A 63 -1.05 -13.92 6.98
N ARG A 64 0.19 -14.32 7.21
CA ARG A 64 1.13 -13.60 8.07
C ARG A 64 2.38 -13.26 7.27
N LEU A 65 2.80 -12.00 7.36
CA LEU A 65 4.07 -11.48 6.90
C LEU A 65 4.88 -11.04 8.12
N VAL A 66 6.16 -11.39 8.16
CA VAL A 66 7.11 -10.92 9.17
C VAL A 66 8.21 -10.15 8.47
N LEU A 67 8.36 -8.90 8.87
CA LEU A 67 9.39 -7.99 8.39
C LEU A 67 10.40 -7.76 9.52
N GLY A 68 11.69 -7.76 9.18
CA GLY A 68 12.81 -7.71 10.12
C GLY A 68 13.15 -6.28 10.54
N VAL A 69 12.16 -5.47 10.83
CA VAL A 69 12.35 -4.05 11.16
C VAL A 69 11.34 -3.57 12.19
N VAL A 70 11.82 -2.72 13.10
CA VAL A 70 10.98 -1.93 13.99
C VAL A 70 11.19 -0.48 13.59
N GLY A 71 10.17 0.12 12.99
CA GLY A 71 10.15 1.53 12.64
C GLY A 71 9.10 2.28 13.46
N ARG A 72 9.22 3.59 13.51
CA ARG A 72 8.24 4.48 14.11
C ARG A 72 7.35 5.07 13.02
N ASP A 73 6.11 5.41 13.38
CA ASP A 73 5.19 6.08 12.46
C ASP A 73 5.77 7.38 11.93
N LEU A 74 5.47 7.73 10.68
CA LEU A 74 5.92 8.98 10.06
C LEU A 74 5.49 10.22 10.85
N THR A 75 4.39 10.15 11.59
CA THR A 75 3.86 11.23 12.46
C THR A 75 4.71 11.51 13.69
N SER A 76 5.61 10.59 14.06
CA SER A 76 6.48 10.70 15.25
C SER A 76 7.83 11.36 14.96
N PHE A 77 7.99 12.00 13.80
CA PHE A 77 9.23 12.66 13.40
C PHE A 77 9.74 13.66 14.45
N ARG A 78 11.06 13.72 14.62
CA ARG A 78 11.74 14.59 15.60
C ARG A 78 12.07 15.97 15.04
N SER A 79 12.14 16.08 13.71
CA SER A 79 12.37 17.34 13.01
C SER A 79 11.78 17.30 11.60
N THR A 80 11.50 18.46 11.02
CA THR A 80 11.05 18.55 9.62
C THR A 80 12.09 17.97 8.65
N MET A 81 13.38 18.02 9.00
CA MET A 81 14.43 17.34 8.23
C MET A 81 14.23 15.82 8.26
N GLU A 82 13.99 15.21 9.43
CA GLU A 82 13.72 13.77 9.53
C GLU A 82 12.48 13.36 8.72
N LEU A 83 11.41 14.16 8.77
CA LEU A 83 10.22 13.95 7.95
C LEU A 83 10.54 13.94 6.44
N VAL A 84 11.23 14.97 5.96
CA VAL A 84 11.57 15.10 4.54
C VAL A 84 12.54 14.00 4.11
N THR A 85 13.52 13.63 4.94
CA THR A 85 14.42 12.51 4.69
C THR A 85 13.67 11.19 4.57
N ALA A 86 12.75 10.91 5.50
CA ALA A 86 11.98 9.66 5.46
C ALA A 86 11.09 9.55 4.22
N VAL A 87 10.41 10.63 3.85
CA VAL A 87 9.61 10.66 2.62
C VAL A 87 10.49 10.55 1.37
N HIS A 88 11.63 11.24 1.34
CA HIS A 88 12.59 11.14 0.25
C HIS A 88 13.04 9.69 0.04
N ASP A 89 13.41 8.99 1.11
CA ASP A 89 13.85 7.59 1.03
C ASP A 89 12.74 6.67 0.52
N ALA A 90 11.48 6.92 0.93
CA ALA A 90 10.32 6.20 0.41
C ALA A 90 10.05 6.49 -1.07
N VAL A 91 10.26 7.73 -1.55
CA VAL A 91 10.20 8.06 -2.99
C VAL A 91 11.31 7.35 -3.77
N VAL A 92 12.52 7.26 -3.20
CA VAL A 92 13.61 6.48 -3.81
C VAL A 92 13.25 4.99 -3.88
N ALA A 93 12.71 4.42 -2.80
CA ALA A 93 12.21 3.03 -2.79
C ALA A 93 11.16 2.83 -3.89
N HIS A 94 10.13 3.70 -3.94
CA HIS A 94 9.07 3.65 -4.94
C HIS A 94 9.62 3.68 -6.37
N ASN A 95 10.56 4.58 -6.65
CA ASN A 95 11.19 4.65 -7.96
C ASN A 95 11.95 3.36 -8.31
N GLN A 96 12.72 2.82 -7.37
CA GLN A 96 13.45 1.58 -7.58
C GLN A 96 12.53 0.37 -7.76
N VAL A 97 11.42 0.29 -7.03
CA VAL A 97 10.38 -0.74 -7.21
C VAL A 97 9.81 -0.69 -8.64
N LEU A 98 9.52 0.52 -9.12
CA LEU A 98 8.97 0.72 -10.46
C LEU A 98 9.98 0.36 -11.56
N GLU A 99 11.23 0.80 -11.43
CA GLU A 99 12.26 0.65 -12.46
C GLU A 99 12.91 -0.74 -12.48
N LYS A 100 13.13 -1.34 -11.30
CA LYS A 100 13.85 -2.62 -11.17
C LYS A 100 12.93 -3.83 -11.18
N ALA A 101 11.67 -3.68 -10.74
CA ALA A 101 10.74 -4.80 -10.60
C ALA A 101 9.43 -4.63 -11.39
N GLU A 102 9.24 -3.49 -12.09
CA GLU A 102 8.03 -3.19 -12.87
C GLU A 102 6.74 -3.35 -12.05
N ILE A 103 6.78 -2.90 -10.79
CA ILE A 103 5.65 -2.94 -9.85
C ILE A 103 5.24 -1.51 -9.49
N MET A 104 3.94 -1.27 -9.45
CA MET A 104 3.35 -0.03 -8.93
C MET A 104 2.78 -0.26 -7.53
N HIS A 105 3.05 0.66 -6.60
CA HIS A 105 2.65 0.51 -5.20
C HIS A 105 1.15 0.74 -4.98
N ARG A 106 0.58 1.81 -5.54
CA ARG A 106 -0.86 2.13 -5.54
C ARG A 106 -1.50 2.44 -4.18
N ASP A 107 -0.71 2.54 -3.11
CA ASP A 107 -1.21 2.87 -1.76
C ASP A 107 -0.16 3.63 -0.96
N ILE A 108 0.32 4.74 -1.51
CA ILE A 108 1.18 5.64 -0.76
C ILE A 108 0.35 6.37 0.29
N SER A 109 0.71 6.20 1.56
CA SER A 109 0.05 6.82 2.70
C SER A 109 1.05 7.12 3.81
N ALA A 110 0.67 7.98 4.77
CA ALA A 110 1.51 8.26 5.94
C ALA A 110 1.77 7.01 6.82
N GLY A 111 0.87 6.02 6.78
CA GLY A 111 1.04 4.76 7.52
C GLY A 111 1.98 3.78 6.85
N ASN A 112 2.23 3.95 5.55
CA ASN A 112 3.04 3.03 4.74
C ASN A 112 4.50 3.49 4.62
N ILE A 113 4.87 4.53 5.38
CA ILE A 113 6.24 5.04 5.48
C ILE A 113 6.65 5.01 6.95
N LEU A 114 7.71 4.27 7.26
CA LEU A 114 8.25 4.20 8.61
C LEU A 114 9.57 4.97 8.72
N ILE A 115 9.82 5.53 9.90
CA ILE A 115 11.08 6.16 10.28
C ILE A 115 11.90 5.17 11.10
N LEU A 116 13.11 4.86 10.65
CA LEU A 116 14.07 4.05 11.41
C LEU A 116 14.72 4.89 12.51
N ASP A 117 15.34 4.22 13.49
CA ASP A 117 16.10 4.92 14.55
C ASP A 117 17.27 5.76 14.00
N THR A 118 17.74 5.44 12.79
CA THR A 118 18.75 6.21 12.04
C THR A 118 18.21 7.50 11.43
N GLY A 119 16.91 7.76 11.50
CA GLY A 119 16.23 8.90 10.85
C GLY A 119 15.97 8.69 9.35
N ARG A 120 16.30 7.51 8.80
CA ARG A 120 16.03 7.12 7.41
C ARG A 120 14.60 6.57 7.26
N GLY A 121 14.04 6.72 6.06
CA GLY A 121 12.71 6.20 5.74
C GLY A 121 12.74 4.82 5.10
N ILE A 122 11.69 4.05 5.31
CA ILE A 122 11.40 2.85 4.53
C ILE A 122 9.96 2.84 4.04
N LEU A 123 9.75 2.31 2.84
CA LEU A 123 8.42 2.06 2.27
C LEU A 123 7.98 0.63 2.61
N ILE A 124 6.74 0.49 3.05
CA ILE A 124 6.12 -0.79 3.43
C ILE A 124 4.73 -0.93 2.79
N ASP A 125 4.10 -2.08 3.01
CA ASP A 125 2.71 -2.38 2.62
C ASP A 125 2.51 -2.46 1.10
N PHE A 126 2.95 -3.58 0.52
CA PHE A 126 2.80 -3.87 -0.90
C PHE A 126 1.55 -4.73 -1.20
N ASP A 127 0.60 -4.84 -0.27
CA ASP A 127 -0.60 -5.69 -0.43
C ASP A 127 -1.51 -5.24 -1.59
N LEU A 128 -1.50 -3.94 -1.93
CA LEU A 128 -2.27 -3.37 -3.04
C LEU A 128 -1.47 -3.16 -4.33
N CYS A 129 -0.19 -3.57 -4.33
CA CYS A 129 0.68 -3.35 -5.48
C CYS A 129 0.21 -4.15 -6.71
N LYS A 130 0.67 -3.74 -7.89
CA LYS A 130 0.36 -4.44 -9.13
C LYS A 130 1.51 -4.34 -10.13
N ARG A 131 1.72 -5.42 -10.89
CA ARG A 131 2.69 -5.45 -11.97
C ARG A 131 2.21 -4.58 -13.13
N LEU A 132 3.13 -3.83 -13.72
CA LEU A 132 2.83 -2.97 -14.87
C LEU A 132 2.32 -3.77 -16.07
N GLU A 133 2.80 -4.99 -16.27
CA GLU A 133 2.32 -5.87 -17.34
C GLU A 133 0.83 -6.22 -17.17
N ASP A 134 0.40 -6.55 -15.96
CA ASP A 134 -1.00 -6.89 -15.68
C ASP A 134 -1.90 -5.66 -15.82
N MET A 135 -1.41 -4.48 -15.43
CA MET A 135 -2.12 -3.21 -15.65
C MET A 135 -2.27 -2.87 -17.14
N LYS A 136 -1.31 -3.25 -17.99
CA LYS A 136 -1.40 -3.03 -19.45
C LYS A 136 -2.41 -3.97 -20.12
N LYS A 137 -2.60 -5.17 -19.58
CA LYS A 137 -3.58 -6.15 -20.08
C LYS A 137 -5.01 -5.75 -19.75
N GLU A 138 -5.20 -4.94 -18.72
CA GLU A 138 -6.49 -4.44 -18.28
C GLU A 138 -6.82 -3.10 -18.94
N ALA A 139 -8.00 -3.00 -19.55
CA ALA A 139 -8.44 -1.73 -20.14
C ALA A 139 -8.77 -0.67 -19.07
N ARG A 140 -9.12 -1.11 -17.86
CA ARG A 140 -9.48 -0.29 -16.69
C ARG A 140 -9.12 -1.04 -15.42
N ALA A 141 -8.86 -0.29 -14.36
CA ALA A 141 -8.72 -0.88 -13.04
C ALA A 141 -10.03 -1.54 -12.61
N THR A 142 -9.93 -2.65 -11.89
CA THR A 142 -11.10 -3.35 -11.34
C THR A 142 -11.83 -2.49 -10.32
N GLU A 143 -11.10 -1.83 -9.43
CA GLU A 143 -11.62 -0.99 -8.36
C GLU A 143 -10.67 0.17 -8.06
N ARG A 144 -11.19 1.26 -7.47
CA ARG A 144 -10.34 2.29 -6.86
C ARG A 144 -9.80 1.74 -5.54
N SER A 145 -8.50 1.49 -5.50
CA SER A 145 -7.78 1.01 -4.31
C SER A 145 -6.89 2.13 -3.75
N GLY A 146 -6.52 2.01 -2.48
CA GLY A 146 -5.62 2.93 -1.80
C GLY A 146 -6.33 3.89 -0.84
N THR A 147 -5.52 4.58 -0.02
CA THR A 147 -6.01 5.47 1.04
C THR A 147 -6.60 6.76 0.46
N TRP A 148 -7.91 6.95 0.60
CA TRP A 148 -8.66 8.05 -0.05
C TRP A 148 -8.07 9.45 0.20
N GLN A 149 -7.62 9.75 1.42
CA GLN A 149 -7.04 11.05 1.78
C GLN A 149 -5.76 11.38 1.01
N PHE A 150 -5.02 10.37 0.53
CA PHE A 150 -3.76 10.54 -0.20
C PHE A 150 -3.90 10.22 -1.68
N MET A 151 -5.06 9.74 -2.13
CA MET A 151 -5.30 9.41 -3.53
C MET A 151 -5.21 10.65 -4.42
N SER A 152 -4.62 10.52 -5.61
CA SER A 152 -4.49 11.63 -6.56
C SER A 152 -5.84 12.22 -6.99
N ALA A 153 -5.86 13.51 -7.35
CA ALA A 153 -7.06 14.18 -7.82
C ALA A 153 -7.62 13.51 -9.10
N ARG A 154 -6.74 13.00 -9.97
CA ARG A 154 -7.11 12.30 -11.21
C ARG A 154 -7.91 11.03 -10.91
N LEU A 155 -7.42 10.21 -9.97
CA LEU A 155 -8.09 8.98 -9.56
C LEU A 155 -9.41 9.26 -8.83
N GLN A 156 -9.45 10.29 -7.99
CA GLN A 156 -10.66 10.67 -7.25
C GLN A 156 -11.77 11.24 -8.14
N ARG A 157 -11.42 12.09 -9.12
CA ARG A 157 -12.39 12.80 -9.96
C ARG A 157 -12.92 11.97 -11.13
N SER A 158 -12.21 10.92 -11.51
CA SER A 158 -12.65 10.04 -12.59
C SER A 158 -13.94 9.33 -12.23
N SER A 159 -14.94 9.33 -13.12
CA SER A 159 -16.18 8.55 -12.95
C SER A 159 -15.96 7.03 -13.13
N VAL A 160 -14.82 6.64 -13.71
CA VAL A 160 -14.42 5.24 -13.91
C VAL A 160 -13.17 4.90 -13.12
N ALA A 161 -12.95 3.63 -12.82
CA ALA A 161 -11.71 3.17 -12.21
C ALA A 161 -10.56 3.23 -13.23
N LEU A 162 -9.57 4.07 -12.97
CA LEU A 162 -8.36 4.22 -13.78
C LEU A 162 -7.22 3.44 -13.16
N HIS A 163 -6.30 2.97 -14.00
CA HIS A 163 -5.01 2.50 -13.52
C HIS A 163 -4.21 3.68 -12.97
N PRO A 164 -3.71 3.60 -11.73
CA PRO A 164 -2.73 4.57 -11.24
C PRO A 164 -1.53 4.61 -12.18
N GLU A 165 -0.92 5.77 -12.27
CA GLU A 165 0.31 6.03 -12.98
C GLU A 165 1.38 6.47 -11.97
N ARG A 166 2.64 6.50 -12.42
CA ARG A 166 3.75 7.00 -11.58
C ARG A 166 3.44 8.39 -11.00
N ALA A 167 2.80 9.25 -11.79
CA ALA A 167 2.44 10.60 -11.35
C ALA A 167 1.40 10.60 -10.21
N ASP A 168 0.51 9.61 -10.14
CA ASP A 168 -0.48 9.55 -9.07
C ASP A 168 0.15 9.16 -7.73
N ASP A 169 1.04 8.17 -7.72
CA ASP A 169 1.79 7.81 -6.49
C ASP A 169 2.69 8.98 -6.04
N LEU A 170 3.27 9.74 -6.98
CA LEU A 170 4.01 10.97 -6.65
C LEU A 170 3.13 12.09 -6.09
N GLU A 171 1.90 12.24 -6.59
CA GLU A 171 0.91 13.16 -6.01
C GLU A 171 0.53 12.71 -4.59
N SER A 172 0.42 11.40 -4.34
CA SER A 172 0.20 10.87 -3.00
C SER A 172 1.32 11.19 -2.03
N PHE A 173 2.59 11.14 -2.43
CA PHE A 173 3.71 11.60 -1.58
C PHE A 173 3.60 13.09 -1.24
N LEU A 174 3.17 13.93 -2.19
CA LEU A 174 2.91 15.34 -1.93
C LEU A 174 1.76 15.54 -0.91
N HIS A 175 0.69 14.76 -1.04
CA HIS A 175 -0.43 14.77 -0.09
C HIS A 175 0.01 14.33 1.32
N VAL A 176 0.87 13.31 1.42
CA VAL A 176 1.48 12.87 2.69
C VAL A 176 2.28 14.00 3.34
N LEU A 177 3.21 14.61 2.61
CA LEU A 177 4.02 15.72 3.13
C LEU A 177 3.14 16.88 3.58
N THR A 178 2.17 17.28 2.76
CA THR A 178 1.27 18.39 3.05
C THR A 178 0.42 18.12 4.28
N TRP A 179 -0.18 16.92 4.37
CA TRP A 179 -1.02 16.52 5.49
C TRP A 179 -0.24 16.49 6.80
N ILE A 180 0.97 15.91 6.81
CA ILE A 180 1.80 15.87 8.01
C ILE A 180 2.28 17.27 8.41
N ALA A 181 2.74 18.07 7.45
CA ALA A 181 3.21 19.42 7.72
C ALA A 181 2.12 20.28 8.35
N LEU A 182 0.91 20.28 7.78
CA LEU A 182 -0.20 21.08 8.31
C LEU A 182 -0.69 20.61 9.69
N ARG A 183 -0.59 19.32 9.99
CA ARG A 183 -1.18 18.73 11.21
C ARG A 183 -0.19 18.64 12.38
N TYR A 184 1.10 18.47 12.11
CA TYR A 184 2.10 18.11 13.13
C TYR A 184 3.27 19.08 13.21
N VAL A 185 3.48 19.96 12.21
CA VAL A 185 4.52 21.01 12.30
C VAL A 185 3.90 22.26 12.90
N PRO A 186 4.59 22.95 13.84
CA PRO A 186 4.13 24.24 14.35
C PRO A 186 3.82 25.20 13.20
N ASN A 187 2.58 25.64 13.14
CA ASN A 187 2.12 26.57 12.12
C ASN A 187 1.16 27.59 12.74
N GLY A 188 1.02 28.74 12.10
CA GLY A 188 0.17 29.83 12.58
C GLY A 188 -1.33 29.61 12.33
N LEU A 189 -1.76 28.42 11.89
CA LEU A 189 -3.16 28.14 11.62
C LEU A 189 -3.84 27.77 12.94
N THR A 190 -4.90 28.48 13.29
CA THR A 190 -5.76 28.09 14.40
C THR A 190 -6.56 26.85 14.03
N PRO A 191 -6.69 25.84 14.92
CA PRO A 191 -7.61 24.73 14.69
C PRO A 191 -9.01 25.28 14.44
N ARG A 192 -9.61 24.94 13.29
CA ARG A 192 -11.01 25.25 13.00
C ARG A 192 -11.94 24.23 13.65
#